data_AF-A0A424YWR8-F1
#
_entry.id   AF-A0A424YWR8-F1
#
_cell.length_a   1.000
_cell.length_b   1.000
_cell.length_c   1.000
_cell.angle_alpha   90.00
_cell.angle_beta   90.00
_cell.angle_gamma   90.00
#
_symmetry.space_group_name_H-M   'P 1'
#
loop_
_entity.id
_entity.type
_entity.pdbx_description
1 polymer ?
#
loop_
_entity_poly.entity_id
_entity_poly.type
_entity_poly.pdbx_seq_one_letter_code
_entity_poly.pdbx_strand_id
1 'polypeptide(L)'
;MFAAQLLRDTTMGRGEALHALRHLPLSTRKGLVSFDYETRRRAEGRFFEAAIYELLRKAGEDNPRIQYIAAFGADAPVYNGQKQGIWYSRDGGIRICSGGRVRAEIDLLFADTFGTIYFAESTIVHPSPSAFIREVREKTALLTDLADGRPVEFLYISTTPPPPDLYPLFVNPGSWIVLPDLLLYIRELEQVVGSPRKRRALPHQKVVHGQVILDMEPVGALKPEKRDGLSSYIQRFFLK
;
A
#
# COMPACT_ATOMS: atom_id res chain seq x y z
N MET A 1 -4.57 -15.21 2.28
CA MET A 1 -5.64 -15.08 3.32
C MET A 1 -5.18 -14.80 4.77
N PHE A 2 -3.96 -15.16 5.21
CA PHE A 2 -3.51 -14.93 6.62
C PHE A 2 -3.08 -13.48 6.92
N ALA A 3 -2.54 -12.75 5.94
CA ALA A 3 -2.04 -11.39 6.18
C ALA A 3 -3.16 -10.40 6.55
N ALA A 4 -4.36 -10.58 5.98
CA ALA A 4 -5.53 -9.79 6.36
C ALA A 4 -5.97 -10.03 7.80
N GLN A 5 -5.85 -11.27 8.28
CA GLN A 5 -6.12 -11.62 9.67
C GLN A 5 -5.08 -10.98 10.61
N LEU A 6 -3.80 -10.97 10.23
CA LEU A 6 -2.75 -10.30 11.01
C LEU A 6 -3.02 -8.81 11.18
N LEU A 7 -3.43 -8.13 10.10
CA LEU A 7 -3.81 -6.72 10.19
C LEU A 7 -5.05 -6.49 11.07
N ARG A 8 -6.03 -7.41 11.05
CA ARG A 8 -7.21 -7.35 11.95
C ARG A 8 -6.85 -7.50 13.42
N ASP A 9 -5.90 -8.37 13.72
CA ASP A 9 -5.53 -8.71 15.10
C ASP A 9 -4.48 -7.76 15.68
N THR A 10 -3.80 -6.98 14.82
CA THR A 10 -2.79 -6.02 15.26
C THR A 10 -3.45 -4.76 15.81
N THR A 11 -3.13 -4.43 17.06
CA THR A 11 -3.65 -3.24 17.72
C THR A 11 -2.77 -2.02 17.47
N MET A 12 -3.41 -0.90 17.12
CA MET A 12 -2.72 0.37 16.99
C MET A 12 -2.49 0.98 18.38
N GLY A 13 -1.26 1.40 18.65
CA GLY A 13 -0.95 2.21 19.81
C GLY A 13 -0.69 3.66 19.44
N ARG A 14 -0.51 4.49 20.48
CA ARG A 14 -0.14 5.90 20.33
C ARG A 14 1.20 6.08 19.60
N GLY A 15 2.15 5.17 19.80
CA GLY A 15 3.47 5.24 19.15
C GLY A 15 3.37 5.13 17.63
N GLU A 16 2.61 4.16 17.15
CA GLU A 16 2.35 3.93 15.73
C GLU A 16 1.57 5.10 15.12
N ALA A 17 0.62 5.69 15.85
CA ALA A 17 -0.10 6.87 15.39
C ALA A 17 0.82 8.10 15.23
N LEU A 18 1.77 8.28 16.16
CA LEU A 18 2.79 9.32 16.05
C LEU A 18 3.80 9.03 14.93
N HIS A 19 4.10 7.77 14.63
CA HIS A 19 4.91 7.39 13.47
C HIS A 19 4.19 7.67 12.15
N ALA A 20 2.89 7.36 12.06
CA ALA A 20 2.07 7.66 10.89
C ALA A 20 2.10 9.14 10.51
N LEU A 21 2.07 10.05 11.50
CA LEU A 21 2.23 11.49 11.28
C LEU A 21 3.56 11.87 10.61
N ARG A 22 4.64 11.09 10.79
CA ARG A 22 5.96 11.38 10.19
C ARG A 22 5.98 11.18 8.69
N HIS A 23 5.11 10.33 8.16
CA HIS A 23 4.97 10.09 6.72
C HIS A 23 4.30 11.29 6.02
N LEU A 24 3.50 12.05 6.76
CA LEU A 24 2.74 13.16 6.21
C LEU A 24 3.58 14.43 6.05
N PRO A 25 3.43 15.17 4.93
CA PRO A 25 4.01 16.49 4.82
C PRO A 25 3.35 17.45 5.82
N LEU A 26 4.04 18.54 6.15
CA LEU A 26 3.54 19.52 7.12
C LEU A 26 2.19 20.12 6.73
N SER A 27 1.95 20.33 5.43
CA SER A 27 0.67 20.81 4.91
C SER A 27 -0.49 19.86 5.23
N THR A 28 -0.32 18.56 5.00
CA THR A 28 -1.33 17.54 5.33
C THR A 28 -1.55 17.45 6.83
N ARG A 29 -0.50 17.51 7.65
CA ARG A 29 -0.64 17.53 9.12
C ARG A 29 -1.46 18.72 9.62
N LYS A 30 -1.19 19.92 9.10
CA LYS A 30 -2.02 21.10 9.39
C LYS A 30 -3.47 20.92 8.93
N GLY A 31 -3.70 20.15 7.86
CA GLY A 31 -5.04 19.82 7.39
C GLY A 31 -5.87 19.03 8.40
N LEU A 32 -5.27 18.15 9.21
CA LEU A 32 -5.98 17.36 10.23
C LEU A 32 -6.71 18.22 11.27
N VAL A 33 -6.23 19.42 11.51
CA VAL A 33 -6.81 20.38 12.47
C VAL A 33 -7.53 21.55 11.76
N SER A 34 -7.75 21.42 10.45
CA SER A 34 -8.43 22.44 9.67
C SER A 34 -9.92 22.49 10.01
N PHE A 35 -10.48 23.71 10.06
CA PHE A 35 -11.92 23.91 10.13
C PHE A 35 -12.60 23.67 8.78
N ASP A 36 -11.87 23.79 7.68
CA ASP A 36 -12.37 23.45 6.34
C ASP A 36 -12.55 21.94 6.21
N TYR A 37 -13.79 21.51 5.96
CA TYR A 37 -14.18 20.10 5.93
C TYR A 37 -13.41 19.32 4.86
N GLU A 38 -13.29 19.86 3.64
CA GLU A 38 -12.62 19.18 2.54
C GLU A 38 -11.12 18.98 2.79
N THR A 39 -10.46 20.02 3.30
CA THR A 39 -9.05 19.95 3.70
C THR A 39 -8.85 18.94 4.81
N ARG A 40 -9.72 18.93 5.82
CA ARG A 40 -9.65 18.00 6.94
C ARG A 40 -9.86 16.57 6.49
N ARG A 41 -10.94 16.29 5.76
CA ARG A 41 -11.26 14.96 5.22
C ARG A 41 -10.11 14.37 4.40
N ARG A 42 -9.47 15.17 3.53
CA ARG A 42 -8.33 14.69 2.73
C ARG A 42 -7.11 14.37 3.60
N ALA A 43 -6.86 15.18 4.62
CA ALA A 43 -5.78 14.93 5.56
C ALA A 43 -6.03 13.69 6.41
N GLU A 44 -7.27 13.48 6.87
CA GLU A 44 -7.71 12.30 7.60
C GLU A 44 -7.52 11.02 6.77
N GLY A 45 -7.89 11.04 5.48
CA GLY A 45 -7.65 9.92 4.57
C GLY A 45 -6.18 9.56 4.44
N ARG A 46 -5.32 10.56 4.19
CA ARG A 46 -3.86 10.34 4.11
C ARG A 46 -3.25 9.87 5.44
N PHE A 47 -3.77 10.35 6.58
CA PHE A 47 -3.37 9.83 7.88
C PHE A 47 -3.78 8.38 8.06
N PHE A 48 -5.00 8.01 7.65
CA PHE A 48 -5.49 6.64 7.72
C PHE A 48 -4.60 5.70 6.90
N GLU A 49 -4.26 6.04 5.65
CA GLU A 49 -3.30 5.29 4.82
C GLU A 49 -1.96 5.06 5.56
N ALA A 50 -1.37 6.14 6.10
CA ALA A 50 -0.11 6.06 6.85
C ALA A 50 -0.23 5.25 8.16
N ALA A 51 -1.39 5.28 8.81
CA ALA A 51 -1.67 4.52 10.01
C ALA A 51 -1.80 3.01 9.72
N ILE A 52 -2.44 2.63 8.61
CA ILE A 52 -2.51 1.24 8.17
C ILE A 52 -1.10 0.74 7.79
N TYR A 53 -0.29 1.57 7.17
CA TYR A 53 1.11 1.25 6.89
C TYR A 53 1.91 0.93 8.17
N GLU A 54 1.79 1.74 9.22
CA GLU A 54 2.46 1.47 10.50
C GLU A 54 1.90 0.22 11.21
N LEU A 55 0.60 -0.04 11.10
CA LEU A 55 0.01 -1.29 11.56
C LEU A 55 0.59 -2.50 10.83
N LEU A 56 0.76 -2.40 9.52
CA LEU A 56 1.36 -3.46 8.71
C LEU A 56 2.82 -3.69 9.07
N ARG A 57 3.59 -2.61 9.33
CA ARG A 57 4.97 -2.71 9.83
C ARG A 57 5.01 -3.47 11.15
N LYS A 58 4.22 -3.05 12.13
CA LYS A 58 4.10 -3.72 13.43
C LYS A 58 3.71 -5.20 13.29
N ALA A 59 2.67 -5.49 12.51
CA ALA A 59 2.25 -6.85 12.21
C ALA A 59 3.39 -7.67 11.59
N GLY A 60 4.23 -7.04 10.77
CA GLY A 60 5.41 -7.63 10.17
C GLY A 60 6.54 -7.89 11.16
N GLU A 61 6.75 -7.04 12.17
CA GLU A 61 7.74 -7.29 13.23
C GLU A 61 7.35 -8.53 14.03
N ASP A 62 6.07 -8.63 14.39
CA ASP A 62 5.55 -9.70 15.24
C ASP A 62 5.30 -11.01 14.48
N ASN A 63 5.35 -10.99 13.14
CA ASN A 63 5.00 -12.16 12.33
C ASN A 63 5.98 -12.45 11.18
N PRO A 64 6.61 -13.64 11.15
CA PRO A 64 7.54 -14.01 10.08
C PRO A 64 6.88 -14.17 8.70
N ARG A 65 5.56 -14.34 8.62
CA ARG A 65 4.84 -14.58 7.35
C ARG A 65 4.77 -13.36 6.45
N ILE A 66 4.75 -12.15 6.99
CA ILE A 66 4.98 -10.96 6.16
C ILE A 66 6.46 -10.95 5.85
N GLN A 67 6.81 -11.11 4.59
CA GLN A 67 8.21 -11.16 4.17
C GLN A 67 8.71 -9.74 3.88
N TYR A 68 7.94 -9.00 3.09
CA TYR A 68 8.33 -7.67 2.63
C TYR A 68 7.14 -6.72 2.63
N ILE A 69 7.40 -5.46 2.91
CA ILE A 69 6.46 -4.36 2.87
C ILE A 69 7.07 -3.28 1.98
N ALA A 70 6.32 -2.78 1.00
CA ALA A 70 6.79 -1.69 0.17
C ALA A 70 6.93 -0.43 1.03
N ALA A 71 8.04 0.28 0.90
CA ALA A 71 8.26 1.54 1.60
C ALA A 71 7.13 2.55 1.33
N PHE A 72 6.77 3.37 2.32
CA PHE A 72 5.76 4.41 2.18
C PHE A 72 6.36 5.78 2.53
N GLY A 73 6.00 6.83 1.79
CA GLY A 73 6.34 8.21 2.16
C GLY A 73 7.81 8.45 2.53
N ALA A 74 8.07 8.71 3.81
CA ALA A 74 9.39 9.03 4.34
C ALA A 74 10.39 7.85 4.29
N ASP A 75 9.88 6.62 4.19
CA ASP A 75 10.68 5.40 4.14
C ASP A 75 11.13 5.05 2.72
N ALA A 76 10.56 5.71 1.71
CA ALA A 76 10.91 5.47 0.31
C ALA A 76 12.21 6.22 -0.08
N PRO A 77 13.13 5.60 -0.83
CA PRO A 77 14.30 6.27 -1.35
C PRO A 77 13.92 7.36 -2.37
N VAL A 78 14.77 8.39 -2.50
CA VAL A 78 14.58 9.45 -3.49
C VAL A 78 14.74 8.88 -4.89
N TYR A 79 13.68 8.95 -5.69
CA TYR A 79 13.64 8.40 -7.04
C TYR A 79 14.45 9.23 -8.06
N ASN A 80 15.18 8.54 -8.95
CA ASN A 80 16.14 9.12 -9.90
C ASN A 80 15.73 9.09 -11.39
N GLY A 81 14.51 8.63 -11.74
CA GLY A 81 13.90 8.98 -13.04
C GLY A 81 13.67 7.91 -14.11
N GLN A 82 13.68 6.60 -13.82
CA GLN A 82 13.37 5.57 -14.85
C GLN A 82 11.93 5.05 -14.79
N LYS A 83 11.03 5.61 -15.62
CA LYS A 83 9.55 5.57 -15.49
C LYS A 83 8.89 4.22 -15.88
N GLN A 84 9.43 3.11 -15.41
CA GLN A 84 8.84 1.77 -15.55
C GLN A 84 8.94 1.04 -14.21
N GLY A 85 7.88 0.32 -13.82
CA GLY A 85 7.81 -0.42 -12.56
C GLY A 85 7.14 0.35 -11.42
N ILE A 86 7.37 -0.09 -10.18
CA ILE A 86 6.85 0.59 -8.98
C ILE A 86 7.71 1.79 -8.62
N TRP A 87 7.06 2.89 -8.29
CA TRP A 87 7.69 4.13 -7.87
C TRP A 87 6.90 4.80 -6.76
N TYR A 88 7.55 5.71 -6.05
CA TYR A 88 6.97 6.43 -4.92
C TYR A 88 6.79 7.89 -5.25
N SER A 89 5.62 8.42 -4.93
CA SER A 89 5.31 9.81 -5.18
C SER A 89 5.88 10.73 -4.10
N ARG A 90 6.05 12.02 -4.42
CA ARG A 90 6.47 13.03 -3.44
C ARG A 90 5.44 13.20 -2.31
N ASP A 91 4.17 12.98 -2.60
CA ASP A 91 3.09 12.99 -1.62
C ASP A 91 3.04 11.72 -0.75
N GLY A 92 3.73 10.65 -1.15
CA GLY A 92 3.99 9.45 -0.34
C GLY A 92 3.27 8.19 -0.79
N GLY A 93 2.46 8.27 -1.84
CA GLY A 93 1.74 7.13 -2.43
C GLY A 93 2.64 6.22 -3.25
N ILE A 94 2.25 4.95 -3.34
CA ILE A 94 2.91 3.94 -4.16
C ILE A 94 2.23 3.95 -5.52
N ARG A 95 2.99 4.07 -6.59
CA ARG A 95 2.44 4.20 -7.93
C ARG A 95 3.10 3.20 -8.86
N ILE A 96 2.35 2.80 -9.87
CA ILE A 96 2.79 1.88 -10.89
C ILE A 96 2.94 2.66 -12.20
N CYS A 97 4.15 2.65 -12.76
CA CYS A 97 4.49 3.33 -14.00
C CYS A 97 4.65 2.33 -15.14
N SER A 98 4.05 2.62 -16.30
CA SER A 98 4.29 1.87 -17.54
C SER A 98 4.24 2.80 -18.74
N GLY A 99 5.28 2.74 -19.58
CA GLY A 99 5.43 3.60 -20.75
C GLY A 99 5.56 5.08 -20.39
N GLY A 100 6.26 5.43 -19.30
CA GLY A 100 6.50 6.83 -18.93
C GLY A 100 5.33 7.52 -18.23
N ARG A 101 4.25 6.80 -17.91
CA ARG A 101 3.03 7.34 -17.31
C ARG A 101 2.62 6.56 -16.08
N VAL A 102 2.00 7.26 -15.13
CA VAL A 102 1.29 6.65 -14.00
C VAL A 102 0.10 5.86 -14.56
N ARG A 103 0.03 4.57 -14.22
CA ARG A 103 -1.10 3.70 -14.57
C ARG A 103 -2.02 3.46 -13.39
N ALA A 104 -1.45 3.38 -12.20
CA ALA A 104 -2.19 3.21 -10.96
C ALA A 104 -1.45 3.85 -9.79
N GLU A 105 -2.20 4.20 -8.76
CA GLU A 105 -1.73 4.49 -7.40
C GLU A 105 -2.35 3.43 -6.48
N ILE A 106 -1.59 2.88 -5.55
CA ILE A 106 -2.06 1.93 -4.54
C ILE A 106 -1.58 2.44 -3.18
N ASP A 107 -2.36 2.17 -2.13
CA ASP A 107 -2.03 2.68 -0.80
C ASP A 107 -0.97 1.81 -0.13
N LEU A 108 -1.11 0.49 -0.25
CA LEU A 108 -0.21 -0.50 0.34
C LEU A 108 0.15 -1.59 -0.65
N LEU A 109 1.37 -2.09 -0.51
CA LEU A 109 1.88 -3.26 -1.23
C LEU A 109 2.80 -4.06 -0.31
N PHE A 110 2.60 -5.37 -0.24
CA PHE A 110 3.45 -6.25 0.55
C PHE A 110 3.43 -7.67 -0.02
N ALA A 111 4.34 -8.52 0.45
CA ALA A 111 4.35 -9.94 0.10
C ALA A 111 4.50 -10.82 1.32
N ASP A 112 3.90 -12.00 1.24
CA ASP A 112 4.08 -13.04 2.23
C ASP A 112 5.24 -13.99 1.87
N THR A 113 5.59 -14.87 2.81
CA THR A 113 6.64 -15.88 2.64
C THR A 113 6.31 -16.96 1.61
N PHE A 114 5.08 -17.02 1.09
CA PHE A 114 4.68 -17.92 0.00
C PHE A 114 4.83 -17.26 -1.37
N GLY A 115 5.24 -15.98 -1.41
CA GLY A 115 5.37 -15.20 -2.63
C GLY A 115 4.05 -14.58 -3.10
N THR A 116 2.97 -14.66 -2.33
CA THR A 116 1.71 -13.98 -2.63
C THR A 116 1.90 -12.49 -2.47
N ILE A 117 1.54 -11.72 -3.49
CA ILE A 117 1.59 -10.26 -3.47
C ILE A 117 0.23 -9.74 -3.05
N TYR A 118 0.25 -8.82 -2.10
CA TYR A 118 -0.93 -8.15 -1.60
C TYR A 118 -0.87 -6.68 -1.95
N PHE A 119 -1.95 -6.13 -2.50
CA PHE A 119 -2.14 -4.69 -2.57
C PHE A 119 -3.43 -4.30 -1.85
N ALA A 120 -3.46 -3.10 -1.28
CA ALA A 120 -4.62 -2.63 -0.54
C ALA A 120 -5.01 -1.20 -0.88
N GLU A 121 -6.31 -0.94 -0.72
CA GLU A 121 -6.92 0.39 -0.76
C GLU A 121 -7.55 0.67 0.60
N SER A 122 -7.22 1.83 1.18
CA SER A 122 -7.61 2.23 2.54
C SER A 122 -8.50 3.45 2.51
N THR A 123 -9.76 3.33 2.90
CA THR A 123 -10.73 4.43 2.78
C THR A 123 -11.47 4.71 4.08
N ILE A 124 -11.48 5.97 4.50
CA ILE A 124 -12.35 6.45 5.60
C ILE A 124 -13.80 6.68 5.14
N VAL A 125 -14.03 6.82 3.84
CA VAL A 125 -15.35 6.97 3.22
C VAL A 125 -15.40 6.12 1.97
N HIS A 126 -16.44 5.30 1.84
CA HIS A 126 -16.60 4.38 0.72
C HIS A 126 -16.66 5.15 -0.63
N PRO A 127 -15.90 4.68 -1.64
CA PRO A 127 -15.95 5.26 -2.98
C PRO A 127 -17.23 4.84 -3.72
N SER A 128 -17.47 5.45 -4.88
CA SER A 128 -18.54 5.01 -5.79
C SER A 128 -18.28 3.56 -6.24
N PRO A 129 -19.23 2.62 -6.03
CA PRO A 129 -18.96 1.20 -6.25
C PRO A 129 -18.53 0.85 -7.67
N SER A 130 -19.21 1.37 -8.70
CA SER A 130 -18.94 1.02 -10.10
C SER A 130 -17.56 1.49 -10.57
N ALA A 131 -17.18 2.72 -10.20
CA ALA A 131 -15.86 3.27 -10.51
C ALA A 131 -14.75 2.51 -9.77
N PHE A 132 -14.97 2.23 -8.50
CA PHE A 132 -13.99 1.55 -7.66
C PHE A 132 -13.78 0.09 -8.07
N ILE A 133 -14.84 -0.63 -8.44
CA ILE A 133 -14.72 -2.01 -8.94
C ILE A 133 -13.87 -2.06 -10.20
N ARG A 134 -14.10 -1.12 -11.12
CA ARG A 134 -13.30 -1.01 -12.35
C ARG A 134 -11.83 -0.73 -12.01
N GLU A 135 -11.58 0.24 -11.14
CA GLU A 135 -10.24 0.61 -10.70
C GLU A 135 -9.49 -0.57 -10.06
N VAL A 136 -10.12 -1.30 -9.14
CA VAL A 136 -9.52 -2.48 -8.50
C VAL A 136 -9.20 -3.56 -9.54
N ARG A 137 -10.10 -3.83 -10.50
CA ARG A 137 -9.83 -4.80 -11.57
C ARG A 137 -8.64 -4.39 -12.45
N GLU A 138 -8.55 -3.11 -12.81
CA GLU A 138 -7.43 -2.56 -13.58
C GLU A 138 -6.11 -2.68 -12.81
N LYS A 139 -6.10 -2.37 -11.50
CA LYS A 139 -4.94 -2.53 -10.61
C LYS A 139 -4.53 -3.99 -10.47
N THR A 140 -5.48 -4.90 -10.25
CA THR A 140 -5.21 -6.34 -10.16
C THR A 140 -4.58 -6.86 -11.44
N ALA A 141 -5.12 -6.53 -12.62
CA ALA A 141 -4.56 -6.95 -13.89
C ALA A 141 -3.12 -6.45 -14.07
N LEU A 142 -2.88 -5.15 -13.82
CA LEU A 142 -1.56 -4.55 -13.92
C LEU A 142 -0.54 -5.20 -12.98
N LEU A 143 -0.92 -5.47 -11.72
CA LEU A 143 -0.04 -6.12 -10.76
C LEU A 143 0.18 -7.59 -11.10
N THR A 144 -0.83 -8.29 -11.64
CA THR A 144 -0.70 -9.69 -12.07
C THR A 144 0.30 -9.82 -13.21
N ASP A 145 0.23 -8.91 -14.18
CA ASP A 145 1.20 -8.85 -15.29
C ASP A 145 2.63 -8.61 -14.79
N LEU A 146 2.78 -7.79 -13.74
CA LEU A 146 4.08 -7.49 -13.12
C LEU A 146 4.58 -8.56 -12.15
N ALA A 147 3.68 -9.39 -11.61
CA ALA A 147 3.99 -10.38 -10.58
C ALA A 147 4.65 -11.66 -11.13
N ASP A 148 4.76 -11.78 -12.46
CA ASP A 148 5.35 -12.92 -13.19
C ASP A 148 4.82 -14.28 -12.72
N GLY A 149 3.49 -14.43 -12.75
CA GLY A 149 2.80 -15.67 -12.40
C GLY A 149 2.58 -15.89 -10.90
N ARG A 150 3.03 -14.98 -10.03
CA ARG A 150 2.72 -15.04 -8.59
C ARG A 150 1.28 -14.60 -8.29
N PRO A 151 0.62 -15.17 -7.28
CA PRO A 151 -0.73 -14.78 -6.89
C PRO A 151 -0.77 -13.31 -6.42
N VAL A 152 -1.79 -12.57 -6.86
CA VAL A 152 -2.06 -11.20 -6.42
C VAL A 152 -3.41 -11.17 -5.70
N GLU A 153 -3.42 -10.73 -4.45
CA GLU A 153 -4.62 -10.57 -3.62
C GLU A 153 -4.90 -9.09 -3.33
N PHE A 154 -6.17 -8.69 -3.50
CA PHE A 154 -6.65 -7.35 -3.16
C PHE A 154 -7.20 -7.32 -1.73
N LEU A 155 -6.88 -6.26 -0.98
CA LEU A 155 -7.43 -5.97 0.34
C LEU A 155 -8.11 -4.61 0.38
N TYR A 156 -9.35 -4.60 0.88
CA TYR A 156 -10.09 -3.36 1.12
C TYR A 156 -10.12 -3.01 2.61
N ILE A 157 -9.53 -1.88 3.00
CA ILE A 157 -9.39 -1.50 4.39
C ILE A 157 -10.21 -0.24 4.64
N SER A 158 -11.05 -0.25 5.67
CA SER A 158 -11.97 0.86 5.91
C SER A 158 -12.33 1.01 7.39
N THR A 159 -12.95 2.13 7.74
CA THR A 159 -13.41 2.40 9.10
C THR A 159 -14.81 1.86 9.39
N THR A 160 -15.56 1.49 8.35
CA THR A 160 -16.91 0.94 8.41
C THR A 160 -17.07 -0.20 7.41
N PRO A 161 -18.05 -1.11 7.60
CA PRO A 161 -18.29 -2.17 6.62
C PRO A 161 -18.61 -1.65 5.21
N PRO A 162 -18.04 -2.26 4.14
CA PRO A 162 -18.29 -1.86 2.78
C PRO A 162 -19.77 -2.07 2.44
N PRO A 163 -20.35 -1.19 1.60
CA PRO A 163 -21.69 -1.39 1.11
C PRO A 163 -21.80 -2.70 0.30
N PRO A 164 -22.98 -3.34 0.25
CA PRO A 164 -23.21 -4.57 -0.50
C PRO A 164 -22.76 -4.53 -1.97
N ASP A 165 -22.84 -3.36 -2.59
CA ASP A 165 -22.43 -3.14 -3.98
C ASP A 165 -20.93 -3.40 -4.22
N LEU A 166 -20.10 -3.34 -3.17
CA LEU A 166 -18.67 -3.68 -3.25
C LEU A 166 -18.38 -5.16 -3.01
N TYR A 167 -19.35 -5.95 -2.54
CA TYR A 167 -19.15 -7.38 -2.26
C TYR A 167 -18.62 -8.20 -3.44
N PRO A 168 -18.93 -7.89 -4.72
CA PRO A 168 -18.30 -8.58 -5.85
C PRO A 168 -16.76 -8.49 -5.90
N LEU A 169 -16.12 -7.59 -5.15
CA LEU A 169 -14.66 -7.53 -5.01
C LEU A 169 -14.11 -8.54 -4.00
N PHE A 170 -14.95 -9.06 -3.10
CA PHE A 170 -14.52 -9.85 -1.95
C PHE A 170 -14.83 -11.33 -2.18
N VAL A 171 -14.09 -11.94 -3.10
CA VAL A 171 -14.26 -13.34 -3.47
C VAL A 171 -13.79 -14.28 -2.34
N ASN A 172 -12.83 -13.82 -1.53
CA ASN A 172 -12.27 -14.59 -0.41
C ASN A 172 -12.71 -14.02 0.94
N PRO A 173 -13.03 -14.87 1.94
CA PRO A 173 -13.15 -14.45 3.33
C PRO A 173 -11.88 -13.67 3.75
N GLY A 174 -12.02 -12.43 4.19
CA GLY A 174 -10.87 -11.60 4.58
C GLY A 174 -10.31 -10.64 3.51
N SER A 175 -10.96 -10.52 2.34
CA SER A 175 -10.59 -9.52 1.31
C SER A 175 -10.92 -8.07 1.71
N TRP A 176 -11.55 -7.88 2.87
CA TRP A 176 -11.79 -6.58 3.46
C TRP A 176 -11.49 -6.59 4.95
N ILE A 177 -11.17 -5.44 5.52
CA ILE A 177 -10.81 -5.25 6.92
C ILE A 177 -11.52 -3.99 7.41
N VAL A 178 -12.16 -4.07 8.57
CA VAL A 178 -12.67 -2.90 9.29
C VAL A 178 -11.75 -2.63 10.46
N LEU A 179 -11.20 -1.43 10.51
CA LEU A 179 -10.41 -0.95 11.64
C LEU A 179 -11.15 0.21 12.30
N PRO A 180 -10.99 0.42 13.62
CA PRO A 180 -11.57 1.58 14.29
C PRO A 180 -11.00 2.86 13.69
N ASP A 181 -11.68 3.99 13.92
CA ASP A 181 -11.13 5.29 13.59
C ASP A 181 -9.82 5.52 14.36
N LEU A 182 -8.71 5.55 13.62
CA LEU A 182 -7.36 5.66 14.16
C LEU A 182 -6.99 7.11 14.50
N LEU A 183 -7.79 8.10 14.07
CA LEU A 183 -7.57 9.52 14.42
C LEU A 183 -7.71 9.76 15.93
N LEU A 184 -8.44 8.89 16.62
CA LEU A 184 -8.67 9.00 18.06
C LEU A 184 -7.37 8.92 18.87
N TYR A 185 -6.27 8.42 18.29
CA TYR A 185 -4.95 8.32 18.92
C TYR A 185 -4.11 9.62 18.83
N ILE A 186 -4.51 10.59 18.01
CA ILE A 186 -3.78 11.86 17.79
C ILE A 186 -4.72 13.06 17.91
N ARG A 187 -5.13 13.39 19.15
CA ARG A 187 -6.14 14.43 19.41
C ARG A 187 -5.58 15.80 19.79
N GLU A 188 -4.28 15.92 20.02
CA GLU A 188 -3.69 17.17 20.49
C GLU A 188 -2.95 17.91 19.36
N LEU A 189 -3.19 19.21 19.24
CA LEU A 189 -2.58 20.07 18.22
C LEU A 189 -1.04 20.00 18.26
N GLU A 190 -0.44 19.92 19.45
CA GLU A 190 1.01 19.77 19.61
C GLU A 190 1.53 18.44 19.07
N GLN A 191 0.76 17.36 19.18
CA GLN A 191 1.14 16.07 18.60
C GLN A 191 1.11 16.13 17.08
N VAL A 192 0.12 16.82 16.52
CA VAL A 192 -0.07 16.96 15.07
C VAL A 192 0.92 17.94 14.45
N VAL A 193 1.12 19.10 15.07
CA VAL A 193 1.89 20.23 14.51
C VAL A 193 3.30 20.33 15.13
N GLY A 194 3.50 19.83 16.35
CA GLY A 194 4.69 20.04 17.17
C GLY A 194 5.82 18.98 17.10
N SER A 195 5.67 17.82 16.44
CA SER A 195 6.79 16.86 16.26
C SER A 195 6.66 15.96 15.02
N PRO A 196 7.75 15.45 14.37
CA PRO A 196 9.15 15.85 14.35
C PRO A 196 9.52 16.68 13.10
N ARG A 197 10.66 17.38 13.20
CA ARG A 197 11.29 18.14 12.12
C ARG A 197 11.80 17.19 11.02
N LYS A 198 11.24 17.38 9.82
CA LYS A 198 11.49 16.64 8.56
C LYS A 198 11.00 15.18 8.59
N ARG A 199 10.43 14.75 7.46
CA ARG A 199 10.20 13.33 7.15
C ARG A 199 11.54 12.61 7.32
N ARG A 200 11.60 11.58 8.16
CA ARG A 200 12.78 10.72 8.34
C ARG A 200 12.35 9.30 8.08
N ALA A 201 13.15 8.57 7.33
CA ALA A 201 12.98 7.14 7.22
C ALA A 201 13.06 6.51 8.62
N LEU A 202 12.09 5.69 8.94
CA LEU A 202 12.09 4.82 10.11
C LEU A 202 12.60 3.45 9.65
N PRO A 203 13.84 3.08 10.03
CA PRO A 203 14.41 1.80 9.61
C PRO A 203 13.49 0.65 10.00
N HIS A 204 13.28 -0.30 9.08
CA HIS A 204 12.53 -1.52 9.34
C HIS A 204 13.02 -2.63 8.42
N GLN A 205 13.36 -3.78 8.99
CA GLN A 205 14.05 -4.87 8.28
C GLN A 205 13.25 -5.44 7.10
N LYS A 206 11.92 -5.39 7.17
CA LYS A 206 11.03 -5.88 6.10
C LYS A 206 10.61 -4.80 5.10
N VAL A 207 10.97 -3.55 5.34
CA VAL A 207 10.61 -2.46 4.43
C VAL A 207 11.61 -2.43 3.28
N VAL A 208 11.12 -2.59 2.05
CA VAL A 208 11.93 -2.66 0.83
C VAL A 208 11.37 -1.76 -0.25
N HIS A 209 12.15 -1.53 -1.30
CA HIS A 209 11.65 -0.90 -2.51
C HIS A 209 10.59 -1.80 -3.17
N GLY A 210 9.47 -1.25 -3.62
CA GLY A 210 8.32 -2.02 -4.10
C GLY A 210 8.66 -2.91 -5.30
N GLN A 211 9.59 -2.46 -6.15
CA GLN A 211 10.09 -3.30 -7.25
C GLN A 211 10.74 -4.61 -6.77
N VAL A 212 11.41 -4.62 -5.61
CA VAL A 212 11.97 -5.84 -5.01
C VAL A 212 10.88 -6.85 -4.71
N ILE A 213 9.68 -6.39 -4.35
CA ILE A 213 8.52 -7.26 -4.11
C ILE A 213 8.04 -7.90 -5.41
N LEU A 214 8.13 -7.19 -6.53
CA LEU A 214 7.74 -7.67 -7.87
C LEU A 214 8.80 -8.58 -8.53
N ASP A 215 10.06 -8.46 -8.16
CA ASP A 215 11.17 -9.22 -8.76
C ASP A 215 11.55 -10.48 -7.96
N MET A 216 10.74 -10.88 -6.97
CA MET A 216 11.03 -12.08 -6.17
C MET A 216 10.87 -13.37 -6.98
N GLU A 217 11.85 -14.26 -6.85
CA GLU A 217 11.73 -15.65 -7.30
C GLU A 217 10.62 -16.39 -6.50
N PRO A 218 9.75 -17.17 -7.15
CA PRO A 218 8.74 -17.96 -6.45
C PRO A 218 9.39 -18.98 -5.51
N VAL A 219 8.95 -19.03 -4.26
CA VAL A 219 9.42 -20.03 -3.30
C VAL A 219 8.95 -21.42 -3.77
N GLY A 220 9.88 -22.20 -4.32
CA GLY A 220 9.61 -23.54 -4.85
C GLY A 220 9.60 -23.67 -6.38
N ALA A 221 9.93 -22.62 -7.14
CA ALA A 221 10.22 -22.78 -8.55
C ALA A 221 11.49 -23.63 -8.72
N LEU A 222 11.32 -24.90 -9.12
CA LEU A 222 12.40 -25.64 -9.78
C LEU A 222 12.93 -24.73 -10.88
N LYS A 223 14.23 -24.41 -10.83
CA LYS A 223 14.90 -23.64 -11.88
C LYS A 223 14.46 -24.21 -13.23
N PRO A 224 13.79 -23.43 -14.09
CA PRO A 224 13.49 -23.93 -15.42
C PRO A 224 14.83 -24.26 -16.07
N GLU A 225 14.98 -25.51 -16.53
CA GLU A 225 16.05 -25.86 -17.45
C GLU A 225 16.10 -24.79 -18.53
N LYS A 226 17.31 -24.32 -18.85
CA LYS A 226 17.57 -23.37 -19.94
C LYS A 226 16.83 -23.85 -21.19
N ARG A 227 15.66 -23.28 -21.46
CA ARG A 227 14.99 -23.40 -22.75
C ARG A 227 15.54 -22.27 -23.61
N ASP A 228 16.44 -22.66 -24.49
CA ASP A 228 16.80 -21.88 -25.66
C ASP A 228 15.52 -21.48 -26.43
N GLY A 229 15.46 -20.21 -26.83
CA GLY A 229 14.62 -19.76 -27.94
C GLY A 229 13.17 -19.40 -27.61
N LEU A 230 12.87 -18.11 -27.79
CA LEU A 230 11.55 -17.54 -28.10
C LEU A 230 10.37 -17.89 -27.16
N SER A 231 10.07 -17.00 -26.23
CA SER A 231 8.79 -16.27 -26.20
C SER A 231 8.57 -15.57 -24.85
N SER A 232 8.49 -14.24 -24.87
CA SER A 232 7.74 -13.47 -23.89
C SER A 232 7.25 -12.21 -24.57
N TYR A 233 5.94 -12.03 -24.53
CA TYR A 233 5.10 -11.17 -25.36
C TYR A 233 5.32 -9.65 -25.14
N ILE A 234 6.28 -9.28 -24.28
CA ILE A 234 6.56 -7.90 -23.86
C ILE A 234 7.49 -7.15 -24.84
N GLN A 235 8.19 -7.84 -25.74
CA GLN A 235 9.12 -7.18 -26.69
C GLN A 235 8.48 -6.58 -27.95
N ARG A 236 7.15 -6.62 -28.15
CA ARG A 236 6.53 -6.09 -29.38
C ARG A 236 6.11 -4.61 -29.36
N PHE A 237 6.26 -3.89 -28.25
CA PHE A 237 5.73 -2.51 -28.14
C PHE A 237 6.74 -1.39 -27.84
N PHE A 238 8.05 -1.64 -27.85
CA PHE A 238 9.04 -0.61 -27.46
C PHE A 238 10.23 -0.43 -28.42
N LEU A 239 10.01 -0.50 -29.74
CA LEU A 239 10.91 0.12 -30.72
C LEU A 239 10.13 0.67 -31.92
N LYS A 240 9.64 1.92 -31.77
CA LYS A 240 9.64 2.97 -32.79
C LYS A 240 9.72 4.33 -32.08
#